data_AF-A0A355FPC5-F1
#
_entry.id   AF-A0A355FPC5-F1
#
_cell.length_a   1.000
_cell.length_b   1.000
_cell.length_c   1.000
_cell.angle_alpha   90.00
_cell.angle_beta   90.00
_cell.angle_gamma   90.00
#
_symmetry.space_group_name_H-M   'P 1'
#
loop_
_entity.id
_entity.type
_entity.pdbx_description
1 polymer ?
#
loop_
_entity_poly.entity_id
_entity_poly.type
_entity_poly.pdbx_seq_one_letter_code
_entity_poly.pdbx_strand_id
1 'polypeptide(L)'
;MKTSLLFKMRLSGWFELLVLPLVISLMLLALGLVGFLQYDAQMNNMGEGLTAYEIKEALGFLATTRKGFTISGLILLAVTVLGFALLTISRATEENVTLETRENRRRMRVALQYVVAGIFTLTMLFPIYWMIISSLKTSTELLLPVPTLWPQEFQWANFPNVLKRAPFVRYLFNTLVTTFFMMTGQICIGVLAAYGFSKGRFKGKNMLFVLVLG
;
A
#
# COMPACT_ATOMS: atom_id res chain seq x y z
N MET A 1 26.52 -28.33 -17.18
CA MET A 1 26.21 -27.94 -15.79
C MET A 1 24.71 -27.92 -15.60
N LYS A 2 24.14 -28.79 -14.75
CA LYS A 2 22.71 -28.72 -14.40
C LYS A 2 22.50 -27.45 -13.55
N THR A 3 21.85 -26.44 -14.12
CA THR A 3 21.43 -25.24 -13.36
C THR A 3 20.57 -25.65 -12.18
N SER A 4 20.95 -25.22 -10.98
CA SER A 4 20.20 -25.50 -9.75
C SER A 4 18.83 -24.82 -9.79
N LEU A 5 17.84 -25.43 -9.13
CA LEU A 5 16.46 -24.93 -9.07
C LEU A 5 16.42 -23.51 -8.47
N LEU A 6 17.29 -23.24 -7.49
CA LEU A 6 17.48 -21.90 -6.90
C LEU A 6 17.98 -20.86 -7.91
N PHE A 7 18.91 -21.21 -8.80
CA PHE A 7 19.40 -20.28 -9.82
C PHE A 7 18.31 -19.91 -10.83
N LYS A 8 17.51 -20.90 -11.26
CA LYS A 8 16.33 -20.63 -12.09
C LYS A 8 15.34 -19.74 -11.33
N MET A 9 15.13 -19.95 -10.01
CA MET A 9 14.21 -19.17 -9.16
C MET A 9 14.58 -17.69 -9.10
N ARG A 10 15.86 -17.38 -8.92
CA ARG A 10 16.35 -16.01 -8.85
C ARG A 10 16.13 -15.22 -10.16
N LEU A 11 16.23 -15.89 -11.31
CA LEU A 11 16.11 -15.25 -12.63
C LEU A 11 14.69 -14.77 -12.99
N SER A 12 13.62 -15.21 -12.30
CA SER A 12 12.25 -14.76 -12.63
C SER A 12 11.80 -13.50 -11.90
N GLY A 13 12.62 -12.90 -11.04
CA GLY A 13 12.25 -11.74 -10.20
C GLY A 13 11.26 -12.05 -9.05
N TRP A 14 10.38 -13.04 -9.22
CA TRP A 14 9.41 -13.48 -8.20
C TRP A 14 10.03 -14.00 -6.89
N PHE A 15 11.26 -14.51 -6.94
CA PHE A 15 11.96 -14.95 -5.74
C PHE A 15 12.27 -13.75 -4.82
N GLU A 16 12.86 -12.68 -5.36
CA GLU A 16 13.17 -11.46 -4.61
C GLU A 16 11.90 -10.80 -4.03
N LEU A 17 10.80 -10.84 -4.79
CA LEU A 17 9.51 -10.29 -4.36
C LEU A 17 8.89 -11.06 -3.18
N LEU A 18 9.19 -12.36 -3.01
CA LEU A 18 8.72 -13.16 -1.87
C LEU A 18 9.69 -13.16 -0.68
N VAL A 19 10.97 -12.88 -0.91
CA VAL A 19 11.97 -12.78 0.18
C VAL A 19 11.65 -11.59 1.09
N LEU A 20 11.28 -10.45 0.53
CA LEU A 20 10.95 -9.25 1.31
C LEU A 20 9.80 -9.47 2.31
N PRO A 21 8.61 -9.96 1.92
CA PRO A 21 7.53 -10.24 2.86
C PRO A 21 7.86 -11.38 3.84
N LEU A 22 8.73 -12.33 3.47
CA LEU A 22 9.21 -13.37 4.39
C LEU A 22 10.03 -12.76 5.54
N VAL A 23 10.95 -11.85 5.21
CA VAL A 23 11.76 -11.13 6.21
C VAL A 23 10.87 -10.28 7.11
N ILE A 24 9.89 -9.57 6.53
CA ILE A 24 8.92 -8.77 7.31
C ILE A 24 8.10 -9.67 8.25
N SER A 25 7.65 -10.83 7.79
CA SER A 25 6.92 -11.78 8.61
C SER A 25 7.75 -12.24 9.81
N LEU A 26 9.02 -12.61 9.59
CA LEU A 26 9.92 -13.01 10.68
C LEU A 26 10.17 -11.86 11.66
N MET A 27 10.32 -10.63 11.19
CA MET A 27 10.45 -9.45 12.06
C MET A 27 9.18 -9.23 12.90
N LEU A 28 7.99 -9.34 12.31
CA LEU A 28 6.72 -9.21 13.05
C LEU A 28 6.55 -10.31 14.11
N LEU A 29 6.94 -11.55 13.79
CA LEU A 29 6.92 -12.65 14.75
C LEU A 29 7.93 -12.43 15.89
N ALA A 30 9.12 -11.93 15.58
CA ALA A 30 10.11 -11.57 16.60
C ALA A 30 9.61 -10.46 17.52
N LEU A 31 8.99 -9.41 16.97
CA LEU A 31 8.35 -8.34 17.76
C LEU A 31 7.21 -8.88 18.62
N GLY A 32 6.39 -9.79 18.07
CA GLY A 32 5.35 -10.48 18.82
C GLY A 32 5.91 -11.27 20.00
N LEU A 33 6.97 -12.05 19.79
CA LEU A 33 7.65 -12.83 20.82
C LEU A 33 8.24 -11.94 21.91
N VAL A 34 8.92 -10.84 21.55
CA VAL A 34 9.40 -9.84 22.50
C VAL A 34 8.23 -9.24 23.28
N GLY A 35 7.10 -8.98 22.63
CA GLY A 35 5.87 -8.53 23.29
C GLY A 35 5.31 -9.53 24.30
N PHE A 36 5.42 -10.84 24.05
CA PHE A 36 5.04 -11.88 25.02
C PHE A 36 6.00 -11.93 26.22
N LEU A 37 7.31 -11.89 25.98
CA LEU A 37 8.30 -11.86 27.05
C LEU A 37 8.14 -10.62 27.93
N GLN A 38 7.90 -9.46 27.31
CA GLN A 38 7.63 -8.22 28.05
C GLN A 38 6.33 -8.30 28.84
N TYR A 39 5.27 -8.89 28.26
CA TYR A 39 3.99 -9.11 28.95
C TYR A 39 4.17 -9.96 30.21
N ASP A 40 4.84 -11.11 30.09
CA ASP A 40 5.04 -12.02 31.22
C ASP A 40 5.94 -11.39 32.29
N ALA A 41 7.01 -10.71 31.89
CA ALA A 41 7.89 -10.00 32.81
C ALA A 41 7.18 -8.86 33.57
N GLN A 42 6.27 -8.13 32.91
CA GLN A 42 5.52 -7.04 33.53
C GLN A 42 4.41 -7.57 34.44
N MET A 43 3.68 -8.59 34.01
CA MET A 43 2.61 -9.20 34.81
C MET A 43 3.13 -9.84 36.10
N ASN A 44 4.32 -10.46 36.07
CA ASN A 44 4.94 -11.06 37.26
C ASN A 44 5.31 -10.03 38.34
N ASN A 45 5.43 -8.75 37.98
CA ASN A 45 5.77 -7.66 38.90
C ASN A 45 4.54 -6.82 39.32
N MET A 46 3.33 -7.19 38.88
CA MET A 46 2.09 -6.48 39.18
C MET A 46 1.38 -7.04 40.41
N GLY A 47 0.79 -6.16 41.23
CA GLY A 47 -0.01 -6.56 42.38
C GLY A 47 -1.32 -7.25 41.98
N GLU A 48 -1.78 -8.20 42.78
CA GLU A 48 -3.06 -8.90 42.55
C GLU A 48 -4.25 -7.95 42.76
N GLY A 49 -5.22 -7.95 41.84
CA GLY A 49 -6.46 -7.16 41.94
C GLY A 49 -6.59 -5.94 41.00
N LEU A 50 -5.64 -5.72 40.09
CA LEU A 50 -5.71 -4.63 39.10
C LEU A 50 -6.84 -4.82 38.08
N THR A 51 -7.47 -3.71 37.70
CA THR A 51 -8.47 -3.71 36.61
C THR A 51 -7.81 -3.87 35.23
N ALA A 52 -8.57 -4.31 34.23
CA ALA A 52 -8.07 -4.48 32.87
C ALA A 52 -7.53 -3.17 32.24
N TYR A 53 -8.02 -2.01 32.70
CA TYR A 53 -7.54 -0.71 32.26
C TYR A 53 -6.18 -0.37 32.86
N GLU A 54 -6.02 -0.54 34.17
CA GLU A 54 -4.75 -0.30 34.88
C GLU A 54 -3.64 -1.24 34.39
N ILE A 55 -3.99 -2.50 34.11
CA ILE A 55 -3.08 -3.45 33.45
C ILE A 55 -2.65 -2.90 32.09
N LYS A 56 -3.59 -2.46 31.23
CA LYS A 56 -3.26 -1.96 29.89
C LYS A 56 -2.40 -0.69 29.91
N GLU A 57 -2.58 0.18 30.90
CA GLU A 57 -1.82 1.42 31.08
C GLU A 57 -0.39 1.16 31.60
N ALA A 58 -0.23 0.16 32.49
CA ALA A 58 1.08 -0.22 33.01
C ALA A 58 1.92 -1.05 32.01
N LEU A 59 1.28 -1.67 31.02
CA LEU A 59 1.97 -2.46 30.01
C LEU A 59 2.64 -1.59 28.93
N GLY A 60 3.82 -2.01 28.49
CA GLY A 60 4.50 -1.39 27.35
C GLY A 60 3.75 -1.61 26.03
N PHE A 61 4.05 -0.77 25.03
CA PHE A 61 3.44 -0.85 23.70
C PHE A 61 3.51 -2.25 23.08
N LEU A 62 4.66 -2.92 23.14
CA LEU A 62 4.84 -4.26 22.57
C LEU A 62 4.04 -5.32 23.33
N ALA A 63 3.89 -5.18 24.65
CA ALA A 63 3.12 -6.12 25.47
C ALA A 63 1.60 -6.01 25.22
N THR A 64 1.08 -4.80 25.01
CA THR A 64 -0.33 -4.58 24.68
C THR A 64 -0.67 -5.02 23.26
N THR A 65 0.24 -4.84 22.30
CA THR A 65 0.02 -5.16 20.87
C THR A 65 0.54 -6.54 20.44
N ARG A 66 1.08 -7.35 21.36
CA ARG A 66 1.69 -8.68 21.09
C ARG A 66 0.88 -9.58 20.16
N LYS A 67 -0.44 -9.69 20.39
CA LYS A 67 -1.34 -10.53 19.58
C LYS A 67 -1.47 -10.01 18.15
N GLY A 68 -1.43 -8.69 17.96
CA GLY A 68 -1.49 -8.08 16.63
C GLY A 68 -0.24 -8.41 15.81
N PHE A 69 0.94 -8.30 16.41
CA PHE A 69 2.22 -8.65 15.77
C PHE A 69 2.31 -10.14 15.42
N THR A 70 1.88 -11.04 16.32
CA THR A 70 1.93 -12.48 16.02
C THR A 70 0.92 -12.90 14.95
N ILE A 71 -0.32 -12.40 15.01
CA ILE A 71 -1.34 -12.75 14.02
C ILE A 71 -0.95 -12.22 12.63
N SER A 72 -0.53 -10.96 12.53
CA SER A 72 -0.09 -10.38 11.25
C SER A 72 1.16 -11.09 10.70
N GLY A 73 2.14 -11.40 11.57
CA GLY A 73 3.33 -12.17 11.22
C GLY A 73 3.00 -13.56 10.68
N LEU A 74 2.09 -14.31 11.34
CA LEU A 74 1.67 -15.65 10.92
C LEU A 74 0.92 -15.64 9.58
N ILE A 75 0.00 -14.69 9.39
CA ILE A 75 -0.73 -14.54 8.12
C ILE A 75 0.25 -14.28 6.98
N LEU A 76 1.19 -13.36 7.17
CA LEU A 76 2.20 -13.03 6.16
C LEU A 76 3.15 -14.21 5.90
N LEU A 77 3.48 -14.99 6.92
CA LEU A 77 4.26 -16.23 6.77
C LEU A 77 3.52 -17.25 5.91
N ALA A 78 2.24 -17.48 6.20
CA ALA A 78 1.42 -18.44 5.46
C ALA A 78 1.32 -18.06 3.99
N VAL A 79 1.07 -16.78 3.69
CA VAL A 79 1.01 -16.27 2.31
C VAL A 79 2.34 -16.43 1.59
N THR A 80 3.46 -16.14 2.24
CA THR A 80 4.79 -16.24 1.62
C THR A 80 5.20 -17.68 1.36
N VAL A 81 4.97 -18.59 2.32
CA VAL A 81 5.22 -20.03 2.14
C VAL A 81 4.36 -20.61 1.03
N LEU A 82 3.07 -20.26 0.96
CA LEU A 82 2.20 -20.64 -0.16
C LEU A 82 2.71 -20.08 -1.49
N GLY A 83 3.17 -18.84 -1.52
CA GLY A 83 3.80 -18.23 -2.69
C GLY A 83 5.02 -19.03 -3.18
N PHE A 84 5.91 -19.42 -2.26
CA PHE A 84 7.07 -20.26 -2.59
C PHE A 84 6.66 -21.65 -3.09
N ALA A 85 5.67 -22.29 -2.45
CA ALA A 85 5.14 -23.59 -2.87
C ALA A 85 4.51 -23.53 -4.28
N LEU A 86 3.76 -22.47 -4.59
CA LEU A 86 3.20 -22.25 -5.92
C LEU A 86 4.30 -22.03 -6.97
N LEU A 87 5.36 -21.29 -6.63
CA LEU A 87 6.49 -21.08 -7.54
C LEU A 87 7.25 -22.39 -7.82
N THR A 88 7.49 -23.21 -6.80
CA THR A 88 8.19 -24.50 -6.99
C THR A 88 7.35 -25.45 -7.84
N ILE A 89 6.05 -25.58 -7.55
CA ILE A 89 5.12 -26.39 -8.35
C ILE A 89 5.02 -25.88 -9.79
N SER A 90 4.88 -24.56 -9.96
CA SER A 90 4.82 -23.90 -11.27
C SER A 90 6.04 -24.19 -12.15
N ARG A 91 7.22 -24.31 -11.53
CA ARG A 91 8.50 -24.51 -12.24
C ARG A 91 8.80 -25.98 -12.49
N ALA A 92 8.45 -26.85 -11.55
CA ALA A 92 8.57 -28.30 -11.72
C ALA A 92 7.66 -28.81 -12.85
N THR A 93 6.48 -28.18 -13.01
CA THR A 93 5.54 -28.53 -14.09
C THR A 93 5.97 -27.98 -15.45
N GLU A 94 6.74 -26.89 -15.53
CA GLU A 94 7.10 -26.20 -16.78
C GLU A 94 7.99 -27.01 -17.74
N GLU A 95 8.70 -28.01 -17.22
CA GLU A 95 9.62 -28.88 -17.97
C GLU A 95 8.90 -29.93 -18.83
N ASN A 96 7.61 -30.22 -18.56
CA ASN A 96 6.84 -31.29 -19.24
C ASN A 96 5.54 -30.83 -19.92
N VAL A 97 5.41 -29.53 -20.25
CA VAL A 97 4.15 -28.96 -20.78
C VAL A 97 4.15 -28.87 -22.31
N THR A 98 3.16 -29.50 -22.96
CA THR A 98 2.82 -29.33 -24.39
C THR A 98 2.50 -27.87 -24.74
N LEU A 99 2.74 -27.47 -26.00
CA LEU A 99 2.56 -26.08 -26.46
C LEU A 99 1.13 -25.55 -26.24
N GLU A 100 0.10 -26.38 -26.39
CA GLU A 100 -1.30 -26.01 -26.15
C GLU A 100 -1.59 -25.64 -24.69
N THR A 101 -1.05 -26.40 -23.73
CA THR A 101 -1.22 -26.13 -22.30
C THR A 101 -0.47 -24.85 -21.88
N ARG A 102 0.61 -24.47 -22.56
CA ARG A 102 1.30 -23.18 -22.34
C ARG A 102 0.43 -22.00 -22.78
N GLU A 103 -0.31 -22.11 -23.89
CA GLU A 103 -1.21 -21.06 -24.34
C GLU A 103 -2.41 -20.88 -23.41
N ASN A 104 -3.05 -21.98 -22.98
CA ASN A 104 -4.15 -21.94 -22.01
C ASN A 104 -3.71 -21.36 -20.66
N ARG A 105 -2.51 -21.71 -20.18
CA ARG A 105 -1.93 -21.14 -18.96
C ARG A 105 -1.66 -19.64 -19.10
N ARG A 106 -1.21 -19.17 -20.27
CA ARG A 106 -1.05 -17.75 -20.56
C ARG A 106 -2.39 -17.03 -20.54
N ARG A 107 -3.43 -17.56 -21.20
CA ARG A 107 -4.78 -16.99 -21.18
C ARG A 107 -5.36 -16.91 -19.78
N MET A 108 -5.22 -17.97 -18.99
CA MET A 108 -5.66 -18.00 -17.58
C MET A 108 -4.89 -16.98 -16.72
N ARG A 109 -3.58 -16.85 -16.90
CA ARG A 109 -2.78 -15.84 -16.20
C ARG A 109 -3.22 -14.42 -16.55
N VAL A 110 -3.46 -14.15 -17.83
CA VAL A 110 -3.95 -12.85 -18.29
C VAL A 110 -5.34 -12.56 -17.71
N ALA A 111 -6.25 -13.54 -17.74
CA ALA A 111 -7.57 -13.40 -17.13
C ALA A 111 -7.47 -13.10 -15.63
N LEU A 112 -6.61 -13.81 -14.89
CA LEU A 112 -6.38 -13.55 -13.48
C LEU A 112 -5.79 -12.14 -13.23
N GLN A 113 -4.86 -11.69 -14.07
CA GLN A 113 -4.32 -10.33 -14.00
C GLN A 113 -5.42 -9.27 -14.18
N TYR A 114 -6.33 -9.46 -15.15
CA TYR A 114 -7.45 -8.56 -15.36
C TYR A 114 -8.46 -8.59 -14.19
N VAL A 115 -8.75 -9.76 -13.63
CA VAL A 115 -9.63 -9.89 -12.46
C VAL A 115 -9.03 -9.15 -11.27
N VAL A 116 -7.74 -9.37 -10.98
CA VAL A 116 -7.03 -8.69 -9.88
C VAL A 116 -6.98 -7.18 -10.12
N ALA A 117 -6.63 -6.74 -11.33
CA ALA A 117 -6.62 -5.32 -11.69
C ALA A 117 -8.02 -4.69 -11.58
N GLY A 118 -9.07 -5.42 -11.97
CA GLY A 118 -10.46 -4.99 -11.85
C GLY A 118 -10.88 -4.78 -10.39
N ILE A 119 -10.58 -5.75 -9.51
CA ILE A 119 -10.83 -5.63 -8.07
C ILE A 119 -10.09 -4.41 -7.50
N PHE A 120 -8.80 -4.26 -7.81
CA PHE A 120 -8.00 -3.14 -7.33
C PHE A 120 -8.54 -1.79 -7.81
N THR A 121 -8.96 -1.73 -9.06
CA THR A 121 -9.59 -0.53 -9.65
C THR A 121 -10.89 -0.19 -8.93
N LEU A 122 -11.76 -1.17 -8.68
CA LEU A 122 -13.02 -0.95 -7.93
C LEU A 122 -12.75 -0.45 -6.50
N THR A 123 -11.76 -1.01 -5.82
CA THR A 123 -11.35 -0.53 -4.48
C THR A 123 -10.84 0.91 -4.53
N MET A 124 -10.05 1.28 -5.55
CA MET A 124 -9.54 2.65 -5.71
C MET A 124 -10.63 3.65 -6.13
N LEU A 125 -11.65 3.19 -6.87
CA LEU A 125 -12.80 4.02 -7.24
C LEU A 125 -13.81 4.19 -6.10
N PHE A 126 -13.80 3.30 -5.10
CA PHE A 126 -14.77 3.35 -4.00
C PHE A 126 -14.76 4.69 -3.23
N PRO A 127 -13.60 5.28 -2.85
CA PRO A 127 -13.59 6.62 -2.24
C PRO A 127 -14.16 7.72 -3.13
N ILE A 128 -13.95 7.64 -4.46
CA ILE A 128 -14.49 8.60 -5.42
C ILE A 128 -16.01 8.45 -5.51
N TYR A 129 -16.50 7.21 -5.63
CA TYR A 129 -17.92 6.88 -5.55
C TYR A 129 -18.54 7.44 -4.27
N TRP A 130 -17.88 7.21 -3.12
CA TRP A 130 -18.34 7.67 -1.82
C TRP A 130 -18.43 9.20 -1.76
N MET A 131 -17.44 9.91 -2.32
CA MET A 131 -17.44 11.38 -2.39
C MET A 131 -18.61 11.91 -3.23
N ILE A 132 -18.86 11.31 -4.40
CA ILE A 132 -19.95 11.71 -5.29
C ILE A 132 -21.30 11.49 -4.61
N ILE A 133 -21.54 10.29 -4.09
CA ILE A 133 -22.79 9.95 -3.42
C ILE A 133 -23.00 10.80 -2.16
N SER A 134 -21.97 11.01 -1.35
CA SER A 134 -22.05 11.86 -0.15
C SER A 134 -22.37 13.32 -0.48
N SER A 135 -21.90 13.84 -1.62
CA SER A 135 -22.23 15.20 -2.06
C SER A 135 -23.71 15.40 -2.39
N LEU A 136 -24.43 14.31 -2.68
CA LEU A 136 -25.85 14.30 -3.03
C LEU A 136 -26.77 14.00 -1.83
N LYS A 137 -26.22 13.80 -0.63
CA LYS A 137 -26.99 13.46 0.58
C LYS A 137 -27.36 14.69 1.41
N THR A 138 -28.31 14.50 2.31
CA THR A 138 -28.63 15.48 3.37
C THR A 138 -27.59 15.43 4.49
N SER A 139 -27.42 16.52 5.24
CA SER A 139 -26.51 16.54 6.40
C SER A 139 -26.92 15.55 7.49
N THR A 140 -28.22 15.30 7.67
CA THR A 140 -28.73 14.31 8.61
C THR A 140 -28.39 12.88 8.19
N GLU A 141 -28.51 12.56 6.89
CA GLU A 141 -28.16 11.24 6.36
C GLU A 141 -26.65 10.95 6.47
N LEU A 142 -25.80 11.97 6.30
CA LEU A 142 -24.35 11.83 6.49
C LEU A 142 -23.93 11.54 7.93
N LEU A 143 -24.77 11.86 8.91
CA LEU A 143 -24.51 11.68 10.34
C LEU A 143 -25.11 10.38 10.90
N LEU A 144 -25.73 9.55 10.06
CA LEU A 144 -26.29 8.27 10.50
C LEU A 144 -25.19 7.30 10.96
N PRO A 145 -25.42 6.52 12.03
CA PRO A 145 -24.47 5.50 12.50
C PRO A 145 -24.15 4.43 11.46
N VAL A 146 -25.12 4.11 10.60
CA VAL A 146 -24.96 3.18 9.48
C VAL A 146 -25.00 4.00 8.17
N PRO A 147 -23.86 4.13 7.47
CA PRO A 147 -23.81 4.85 6.21
C PRO A 147 -24.65 4.16 5.13
N THR A 148 -25.52 4.91 4.46
CA THR A 148 -26.26 4.43 3.29
C THR A 148 -25.34 4.34 2.07
N LEU A 149 -25.45 3.30 1.23
CA LEU A 149 -24.64 3.22 0.00
C LEU A 149 -25.20 4.10 -1.12
N TRP A 150 -26.51 4.37 -1.12
CA TRP A 150 -27.21 5.23 -2.06
C TRP A 150 -27.98 6.30 -1.30
N PRO A 151 -28.11 7.52 -1.85
CA PRO A 151 -28.87 8.59 -1.20
C PRO A 151 -30.35 8.22 -1.17
N GLN A 152 -31.02 8.47 -0.03
CA GLN A 152 -32.47 8.31 0.04
C GLN A 152 -33.20 9.39 -0.76
N GLU A 153 -32.64 10.61 -0.74
CA GLU A 153 -33.13 11.76 -1.50
C GLU A 153 -31.95 12.46 -2.18
N PHE A 154 -32.06 12.71 -3.49
CA PHE A 154 -31.01 13.36 -4.26
C PHE A 154 -31.03 14.89 -4.04
N GLN A 155 -30.03 15.41 -3.32
CA GLN A 155 -29.88 16.82 -2.98
C GLN A 155 -29.03 17.60 -4.00
N TRP A 156 -29.54 17.77 -5.22
CA TRP A 156 -28.86 18.56 -6.28
C TRP A 156 -28.61 20.02 -5.89
N ALA A 157 -29.40 20.56 -4.95
CA ALA A 157 -29.24 21.92 -4.44
C ALA A 157 -27.90 22.14 -3.71
N ASN A 158 -27.22 21.08 -3.27
CA ASN A 158 -25.93 21.18 -2.60
C ASN A 158 -24.86 21.89 -3.45
N PHE A 159 -24.82 21.64 -4.77
CA PHE A 159 -23.84 22.25 -5.67
C PHE A 159 -23.98 23.78 -5.79
N PRO A 160 -25.14 24.35 -6.21
CA PRO A 160 -25.29 25.81 -6.28
C PRO A 160 -25.21 26.47 -4.90
N ASN A 161 -25.62 25.79 -3.82
CA ASN A 161 -25.50 26.32 -2.47
C ASN A 161 -24.05 26.51 -2.05
N VAL A 162 -23.15 25.57 -2.40
CA VAL A 162 -21.72 25.68 -2.07
C VAL A 162 -21.06 26.84 -2.81
N LEU A 163 -21.44 27.05 -4.08
CA LEU A 163 -20.92 28.15 -4.91
C LEU A 163 -21.34 29.53 -4.38
N LYS A 164 -22.47 29.62 -3.67
CA LYS A 164 -22.92 30.86 -3.01
C LYS A 164 -22.25 31.09 -1.64
N ARG A 165 -21.86 30.02 -0.94
CA ARG A 165 -21.27 30.09 0.42
C ARG A 165 -19.79 30.47 0.42
N ALA A 166 -19.06 30.16 -0.65
CA ALA A 166 -17.65 30.49 -0.78
C ALA A 166 -17.30 30.84 -2.22
N PRO A 167 -16.29 31.70 -2.46
CA PRO A 167 -15.84 32.07 -3.80
C PRO A 167 -15.02 30.94 -4.45
N PHE A 168 -15.63 29.76 -4.64
CA PHE A 168 -15.01 28.57 -5.21
C PHE A 168 -14.32 28.82 -6.55
N VAL A 169 -14.95 29.61 -7.42
CA VAL A 169 -14.37 29.98 -8.72
C VAL A 169 -13.05 30.73 -8.56
N ARG A 170 -12.95 31.61 -7.56
CA ARG A 170 -11.71 32.33 -7.25
C ARG A 170 -10.64 31.38 -6.71
N TYR A 171 -11.01 30.43 -5.86
CA TYR A 171 -10.08 29.41 -5.37
C TYR A 171 -9.54 28.55 -6.50
N LEU A 172 -10.42 28.07 -7.38
CA LEU A 172 -10.03 27.30 -8.57
C LEU A 172 -9.08 28.11 -9.47
N PHE A 173 -9.40 29.38 -9.74
CA PHE A 173 -8.57 30.24 -10.57
C PHE A 173 -7.19 30.49 -9.94
N ASN A 174 -7.14 30.82 -8.65
CA ASN A 174 -5.87 31.02 -7.94
C ASN A 174 -4.99 29.76 -7.99
N THR A 175 -5.58 28.58 -7.79
CA THR A 175 -4.86 27.31 -7.88
C THR A 175 -4.36 27.03 -9.29
N LEU A 176 -5.20 27.25 -10.32
CA LEU A 176 -4.80 27.07 -11.71
C LEU A 176 -3.63 27.97 -12.09
N VAL A 177 -3.72 29.26 -11.74
CA VAL A 177 -2.66 30.24 -12.02
C VAL A 177 -1.37 29.85 -11.29
N THR A 178 -1.45 29.56 -9.99
CA THR A 178 -0.27 29.20 -9.19
C THR A 178 0.38 27.92 -9.69
N THR A 179 -0.41 26.88 -9.96
CA THR A 179 0.09 25.58 -10.45
C THR A 179 0.69 25.71 -11.85
N PHE A 180 0.10 26.52 -12.73
CA PHE A 180 0.63 26.76 -14.06
C PHE A 180 2.02 27.41 -14.02
N PHE A 181 2.19 28.47 -13.22
CA PHE A 181 3.50 29.13 -13.08
C PHE A 181 4.52 28.24 -12.39
N MET A 182 4.13 27.51 -11.35
CA MET A 182 5.00 26.53 -10.68
C MET A 182 5.47 25.45 -11.66
N MET A 183 4.54 24.82 -12.38
CA MET A 183 4.86 23.77 -13.35
C MET A 183 5.76 24.29 -14.46
N THR A 184 5.47 25.46 -15.02
CA THR A 184 6.29 26.07 -16.07
C THR A 184 7.69 26.37 -15.56
N GLY A 185 7.81 27.00 -14.38
CA GLY A 185 9.10 27.29 -13.75
C GLY A 185 9.91 26.02 -13.46
N GLN A 186 9.26 24.99 -12.92
CA GLN A 186 9.88 23.68 -12.64
C GLN A 186 10.37 23.01 -13.92
N ILE A 187 9.59 23.04 -15.01
CA ILE A 187 10.01 22.48 -16.30
C ILE A 187 11.19 23.28 -16.86
N CYS A 188 11.11 24.61 -16.88
CA CYS A 188 12.19 25.46 -17.41
C CYS A 188 13.52 25.21 -16.68
N ILE A 189 13.50 25.27 -15.34
CA ILE A 189 14.69 25.05 -14.52
C ILE A 189 15.14 23.59 -14.62
N GLY A 190 14.21 22.65 -14.57
CA GLY A 190 14.48 21.22 -14.64
C GLY A 190 15.14 20.80 -15.96
N VAL A 191 14.67 21.35 -17.09
CA VAL A 191 15.26 21.11 -18.42
C VAL A 191 16.68 21.70 -18.51
N LEU A 192 16.88 22.93 -18.03
CA LEU A 192 18.21 23.55 -17.99
C LEU A 192 19.19 22.78 -17.10
N ALA A 193 18.74 22.34 -15.92
CA ALA A 193 19.52 21.52 -15.01
C ALA A 193 19.85 20.17 -15.63
N ALA A 194 18.87 19.46 -16.20
CA ALA A 194 19.07 18.19 -16.89
C ALA A 194 20.04 18.31 -18.08
N TYR A 195 19.97 19.42 -18.83
CA TYR A 195 20.92 19.70 -19.90
C TYR A 195 22.34 19.91 -19.35
N GLY A 196 22.49 20.73 -18.30
CA GLY A 196 23.77 20.96 -17.62
C GLY A 196 24.38 19.68 -17.05
N PHE A 197 23.59 18.81 -16.41
CA PHE A 197 24.04 17.51 -15.92
C PHE A 197 24.31 16.51 -17.05
N SER A 198 23.59 16.53 -18.16
CA SER A 198 23.81 15.55 -19.24
C SER A 198 25.03 15.90 -20.11
N LYS A 199 25.22 17.18 -20.46
CA LYS A 199 26.28 17.63 -21.38
C LYS A 199 27.44 18.34 -20.69
N GLY A 200 27.23 18.95 -19.53
CA GLY A 200 28.28 19.66 -18.79
C GLY A 200 29.33 18.73 -18.16
N ARG A 201 30.59 19.17 -18.24
CA ARG A 201 31.75 18.58 -17.54
C ARG A 201 32.28 19.60 -16.53
N PHE A 202 31.80 19.56 -15.29
CA PHE A 202 32.23 20.46 -14.22
C PHE A 202 32.61 19.68 -12.96
N LYS A 203 33.50 20.27 -12.15
CA LYS A 203 34.00 19.66 -10.91
C LYS A 203 32.89 19.63 -9.85
N GLY A 204 32.67 18.48 -9.21
CA GLY A 204 31.60 18.30 -8.21
C GLY A 204 30.25 17.80 -8.76
N LYS A 205 30.15 17.49 -10.05
CA LYS A 205 28.93 16.99 -10.72
C LYS A 205 28.27 15.81 -10.00
N ASN A 206 29.03 14.80 -9.59
CA ASN A 206 28.46 13.61 -8.95
C ASN A 206 27.86 13.95 -7.57
N MET A 207 28.48 14.86 -6.82
CA MET A 207 27.96 15.29 -5.51
C MET A 207 26.66 16.07 -5.67
N LEU A 208 26.60 17.02 -6.62
CA LEU A 208 25.36 17.75 -6.91
C LEU A 208 24.28 16.83 -7.48
N PHE A 209 24.65 15.81 -8.26
CA PHE A 209 23.69 14.84 -8.80
C PHE A 209 23.06 13.97 -7.69
N VAL A 210 23.85 13.51 -6.71
CA VAL A 210 23.31 12.80 -5.55
C VAL A 210 22.40 13.70 -4.72
N LEU A 211 22.75 14.97 -4.53
CA LEU A 211 21.92 15.93 -3.79
C LEU A 211 20.56 16.19 -4.47
N VAL A 212 20.50 16.15 -5.80
CA VAL A 212 19.23 16.30 -6.55
C VAL A 212 18.40 15.01 -6.53
N LEU A 213 19.03 13.85 -6.37
CA LEU A 213 18.35 12.54 -6.32
C LEU A 213 17.89 12.15 -4.91
N GLY A 214 18.59 12.62 -3.87
CA GLY A 214 18.27 12.37 -2.46
C GLY A 214 17.12 13.23 -1.98
#